data_AF-A0A9J6DG19-F1
#
_entry.id   AF-A0A9J6DG19-F1
#
_cell.length_a   1.000
_cell.length_b   1.000
_cell.length_c   1.000
_cell.angle_alpha   90.00
_cell.angle_beta   90.00
_cell.angle_gamma   90.00
#
_symmetry.space_group_name_H-M   'P 1'
#
loop_
_entity.id
_entity.type
_entity.pdbx_description
1 polymer ?
#
loop_
_entity_poly.entity_id
_entity_poly.type
_entity_poly.pdbx_seq_one_letter_code
_entity_poly.pdbx_strand_id
1 'polypeptide(L)'
;MLQHVSLLYSRLNLSPPPLRAETFGDSFVLDSAISEETKKGITQAVAAAPWWLPVKGADWRHPEGPDSHIRDRMDHPVVHVSWNDAAAFCKWSGKRLLTEAEWEYACRAGLKSRLFPWGNNWAPKGETRANIWEGKFPVTNTAEDGYVGTAPVSIFFYICMKLAD
;
A
#
# COMPACT_ATOMS: atom_id res chain seq x y z
N MET A 1 -4.33 7.24 -8.27
CA MET A 1 -3.11 7.80 -8.90
C MET A 1 -1.89 6.84 -8.86
N LEU A 2 -1.94 5.72 -8.12
CA LEU A 2 -0.84 4.73 -8.02
C LEU A 2 -1.12 3.36 -8.68
N GLN A 3 -2.26 3.18 -9.35
CA GLN A 3 -2.59 1.95 -10.10
C GLN A 3 -1.68 1.71 -11.32
N HIS A 4 -1.04 2.77 -11.81
CA HIS A 4 -0.32 2.77 -13.08
C HIS A 4 1.20 2.61 -12.93
N VAL A 5 1.72 2.26 -11.76
CA VAL A 5 3.16 2.00 -11.62
C VAL A 5 3.50 0.67 -12.31
N SER A 6 2.77 -0.42 -12.04
CA SER A 6 3.08 -1.74 -12.60
C SER A 6 2.69 -1.91 -14.09
N LEU A 7 1.49 -1.44 -14.47
CA LEU A 7 0.94 -1.64 -15.82
C LEU A 7 1.58 -0.76 -16.91
N LEU A 8 2.14 0.41 -16.59
CA LEU A 8 2.77 1.27 -17.61
C LEU A 8 4.22 0.88 -17.91
N TYR A 9 4.99 0.38 -16.93
CA TYR A 9 6.39 -0.01 -17.18
C TYR A 9 6.52 -1.27 -18.04
N SER A 10 5.61 -2.23 -17.87
CA SER A 10 5.52 -3.40 -18.75
C SER A 10 5.19 -3.01 -20.21
N ARG A 11 4.42 -1.93 -20.41
CA ARG A 11 3.95 -1.52 -21.75
C ARG A 11 4.93 -0.62 -22.52
N LEU A 12 5.85 0.08 -21.85
CA LEU A 12 6.65 1.14 -22.49
C LEU A 12 8.15 0.82 -22.67
N ASN A 13 8.64 -0.35 -22.24
CA ASN A 13 10.06 -0.74 -22.38
C ASN A 13 11.07 0.32 -21.86
N LEU A 14 10.62 1.22 -20.99
CA LEU A 14 11.45 2.18 -20.29
C LEU A 14 11.82 1.54 -18.94
N SER A 15 13.11 1.32 -18.71
CA SER A 15 13.61 0.95 -17.39
C SER A 15 13.53 2.20 -16.51
N PRO A 16 12.64 2.26 -15.51
CA PRO A 16 12.74 3.32 -14.52
C PRO A 16 14.08 3.19 -13.78
N PRO A 17 14.63 4.28 -13.22
CA PRO A 17 15.69 4.14 -12.23
C PRO A 17 15.21 3.16 -11.14
N PRO A 18 16.09 2.28 -10.63
CA PRO A 18 15.70 1.29 -9.65
C PRO A 18 15.06 1.97 -8.45
N LEU A 19 13.95 1.41 -7.98
CA LEU A 19 13.28 1.92 -6.79
C LEU A 19 14.21 1.79 -5.59
N ARG A 20 13.94 2.55 -4.52
CA ARG A 20 14.78 2.48 -3.32
C ARG A 20 14.91 1.06 -2.76
N ALA A 21 13.81 0.29 -2.69
CA ALA A 21 13.86 -1.09 -2.20
C ALA A 21 14.79 -1.98 -3.08
N GLU A 22 14.73 -1.84 -4.40
CA GLU A 22 15.63 -2.55 -5.33
C GLU A 22 17.09 -2.10 -5.15
N THR A 23 17.32 -0.83 -4.80
CA THR A 23 18.66 -0.27 -4.57
C THR A 23 19.26 -0.70 -3.23
N PHE A 24 18.46 -0.73 -2.16
CA PHE A 24 18.90 -1.21 -0.84
C PHE A 24 19.01 -2.75 -0.79
N GLY A 25 18.23 -3.44 -1.62
CA GLY A 25 18.17 -4.90 -1.66
C GLY A 25 17.29 -5.51 -0.58
N ASP A 26 16.58 -4.69 0.19
CA ASP A 26 15.58 -5.10 1.17
C ASP A 26 14.46 -4.06 1.32
N SER A 27 13.38 -4.50 1.97
CA SER A 27 12.32 -3.65 2.47
C SER A 27 11.70 -4.28 3.72
N PHE A 28 10.96 -3.49 4.49
CA PHE A 28 10.28 -3.99 5.68
C PHE A 28 8.94 -4.61 5.33
N VAL A 29 8.74 -5.86 5.75
CA VAL A 29 7.49 -6.62 5.54
C VAL A 29 6.93 -7.06 6.89
N LEU A 30 5.61 -7.16 6.98
CA LEU A 30 4.93 -7.65 8.16
C LEU A 30 5.22 -9.15 8.35
N ASP A 31 5.54 -9.57 9.57
CA ASP A 31 5.85 -10.96 9.91
C ASP A 31 4.77 -11.95 9.47
N SER A 32 3.49 -11.59 9.63
CA SER A 32 2.38 -12.46 9.23
C SER A 32 2.20 -12.60 7.71
N ALA A 33 2.91 -11.82 6.89
CA ALA A 33 2.79 -11.84 5.44
C ALA A 33 3.92 -12.63 4.75
N ILE A 34 5.03 -12.91 5.45
CA ILE A 34 6.17 -13.59 4.86
C ILE A 34 6.09 -15.11 5.03
N SER A 35 6.72 -15.86 4.12
CA SER A 35 6.82 -17.31 4.25
C SER A 35 7.74 -17.72 5.40
N GLU A 36 7.51 -18.90 5.97
CA GLU A 36 8.40 -19.48 6.98
C GLU A 36 9.85 -19.65 6.46
N GLU A 37 10.03 -19.85 5.16
CA GLU A 37 11.36 -19.97 4.56
C GLU A 37 12.08 -18.61 4.57
N THR A 38 11.42 -17.56 4.11
CA THR A 38 11.94 -16.19 4.16
C THR A 38 12.22 -15.76 5.61
N LYS A 39 11.36 -16.16 6.56
CA LYS A 39 11.49 -15.83 7.98
C LYS A 39 12.72 -16.45 8.65
N LYS A 40 13.11 -17.68 8.31
CA LYS A 40 14.29 -18.36 8.88
C LYS A 40 15.59 -17.56 8.71
N GLY A 41 15.70 -16.79 7.63
CA GLY A 41 16.89 -15.99 7.31
C GLY A 41 16.98 -14.66 8.06
N ILE A 42 15.96 -14.30 8.85
CA ILE A 42 15.83 -12.96 9.46
C ILE A 42 16.05 -13.05 10.97
N THR A 43 17.03 -12.30 11.45
CA THR A 43 17.39 -12.23 12.88
C THR A 43 17.14 -10.86 13.51
N GLN A 44 16.70 -9.90 12.70
CA GLN A 44 16.49 -8.51 13.10
C GLN A 44 15.04 -8.11 12.87
N ALA A 45 14.56 -7.19 13.70
CA ALA A 45 13.24 -6.59 13.57
C ALA A 45 13.31 -5.11 13.98
N VAL A 46 12.31 -4.32 13.58
CA VAL A 46 12.21 -2.93 14.04
C VAL A 46 11.93 -2.92 15.54
N ALA A 47 12.82 -2.31 16.34
CA ALA A 47 12.75 -2.38 17.81
C ALA A 47 11.42 -1.89 18.39
N ALA A 48 10.87 -0.79 17.85
CA ALA A 48 9.59 -0.24 18.29
C ALA A 48 8.36 -1.00 17.73
N ALA A 49 8.57 -1.85 16.73
CA ALA A 49 7.51 -2.56 16.02
C ALA A 49 8.02 -3.93 15.54
N PRO A 50 8.19 -4.92 16.43
CA PRO A 50 8.89 -6.17 16.14
C PRO A 50 8.24 -7.04 15.06
N TRP A 51 7.00 -6.74 14.70
CA TRP A 51 6.29 -7.37 13.57
C TRP A 51 6.77 -6.87 12.20
N TRP A 52 7.63 -5.85 12.12
CA TRP A 52 8.28 -5.42 10.87
C TRP A 52 9.68 -6.01 10.75
N LEU A 53 9.87 -6.81 9.71
CA LEU A 53 11.09 -7.57 9.44
C LEU A 53 11.80 -7.04 8.19
N PRO A 54 13.13 -6.83 8.20
CA PRO A 54 13.89 -6.46 7.01
C PRO A 54 14.06 -7.69 6.10
N VAL A 55 13.27 -7.75 5.03
CA VAL A 55 13.26 -8.88 4.10
C VAL A 55 14.13 -8.56 2.89
N LYS A 56 15.19 -9.34 2.70
CA LYS A 56 16.03 -9.24 1.50
C LYS A 56 15.24 -9.60 0.26
N GLY A 57 15.38 -8.80 -0.79
CA GLY A 57 14.65 -8.97 -2.06
C GLY A 57 13.17 -8.66 -1.96
N ALA A 58 12.68 -8.09 -0.85
CA ALA A 58 11.35 -7.50 -0.83
C ALA A 58 11.35 -6.17 -1.59
N ASP A 59 10.55 -6.12 -2.65
CA ASP A 59 10.36 -4.94 -3.49
C ASP A 59 8.94 -4.92 -4.05
N TRP A 60 8.65 -3.97 -4.94
CA TRP A 60 7.31 -3.82 -5.51
C TRP A 60 6.84 -5.02 -6.36
N ARG A 61 7.75 -5.80 -6.95
CA ARG A 61 7.46 -7.03 -7.72
C ARG A 61 7.37 -8.26 -6.81
N HIS A 62 8.09 -8.23 -5.70
CA HIS A 62 8.18 -9.26 -4.68
C HIS A 62 7.79 -8.74 -3.28
N PRO A 63 6.53 -8.30 -3.05
CA PRO A 63 6.15 -7.59 -1.83
C PRO A 63 6.35 -8.33 -0.50
N GLU A 64 6.34 -9.66 -0.49
CA GLU A 64 6.56 -10.45 0.72
C GLU A 64 7.94 -11.12 0.76
N GLY A 65 8.82 -10.78 -0.18
CA GLY A 65 10.14 -11.38 -0.32
C GLY A 65 10.30 -12.19 -1.61
N PRO A 66 11.46 -12.84 -1.81
CA PRO A 66 11.89 -13.38 -3.11
C PRO A 66 10.99 -14.46 -3.70
N ASP A 67 10.21 -15.13 -2.84
CA ASP A 67 9.26 -16.20 -3.19
C ASP A 67 7.84 -15.68 -3.48
N SER A 68 7.60 -14.37 -3.36
CA SER A 68 6.31 -13.73 -3.65
C SER A 68 6.25 -13.14 -5.07
N HIS A 69 5.06 -12.79 -5.54
CA HIS A 69 4.86 -12.06 -6.80
C HIS A 69 3.58 -11.23 -6.84
N ILE A 70 3.42 -10.38 -7.85
CA ILE A 70 2.23 -9.51 -8.03
C ILE A 70 1.22 -9.98 -9.09
N ARG A 71 1.44 -11.13 -9.73
CA ARG A 71 0.65 -11.59 -10.89
C ARG A 71 -0.86 -11.59 -10.66
N ASP A 72 -1.29 -11.98 -9.45
CA ASP A 72 -2.71 -12.11 -9.10
C ASP A 72 -3.29 -10.86 -8.40
N ARG A 73 -2.54 -9.75 -8.40
CA ARG A 73 -2.91 -8.50 -7.71
C ARG A 73 -2.46 -7.25 -8.45
N MET A 74 -2.54 -7.28 -9.78
CA MET A 74 -2.11 -6.18 -10.65
C MET A 74 -2.95 -4.90 -10.48
N ASP A 75 -4.12 -5.01 -9.88
CA ASP A 75 -5.04 -3.93 -9.50
C ASP A 75 -4.91 -3.52 -8.01
N HIS A 76 -3.97 -4.09 -7.26
CA HIS A 76 -3.67 -3.65 -5.90
C HIS A 76 -2.75 -2.42 -5.90
N PRO A 77 -2.72 -1.62 -4.82
CA PRO A 77 -1.75 -0.54 -4.69
C PRO A 77 -0.33 -1.10 -4.73
N VAL A 78 0.55 -0.42 -5.47
CA VAL A 78 1.98 -0.69 -5.41
C VAL A 78 2.50 -0.36 -4.00
N VAL A 79 3.36 -1.22 -3.46
CA VAL A 79 4.00 -1.08 -2.14
C VAL A 79 5.52 -1.08 -2.28
N HIS A 80 6.24 -0.88 -1.18
CA HIS A 80 7.71 -0.74 -1.16
C HIS A 80 8.25 0.39 -2.03
N VAL A 81 7.42 1.44 -2.18
CA VAL A 81 7.76 2.69 -2.84
C VAL A 81 8.11 3.74 -1.79
N SER A 82 9.29 4.35 -1.91
CA SER A 82 9.64 5.48 -1.06
C SER A 82 8.95 6.77 -1.52
N TRP A 83 8.99 7.80 -0.69
CA TRP A 83 8.53 9.13 -1.08
C TRP A 83 9.23 9.66 -2.34
N ASN A 84 10.54 9.38 -2.49
CA ASN A 84 11.31 9.81 -3.66
C ASN A 84 10.87 9.08 -4.92
N ASP A 85 10.57 7.80 -4.80
CA ASP A 85 10.05 6.99 -5.90
C ASP A 85 8.68 7.52 -6.36
N ALA A 86 7.79 7.82 -5.41
CA ALA A 86 6.48 8.38 -5.69
C ALA A 86 6.58 9.78 -6.34
N ALA A 87 7.47 10.65 -5.84
CA ALA A 87 7.71 11.97 -6.40
C ALA A 87 8.28 11.89 -7.83
N ALA A 88 9.24 10.99 -8.07
CA ALA A 88 9.81 10.75 -9.39
C ALA A 88 8.75 10.25 -10.38
N PHE A 89 7.89 9.31 -9.96
CA PHE A 89 6.78 8.81 -10.77
C PHE A 89 5.76 9.92 -11.10
N CYS A 90 5.37 10.73 -10.12
CA CYS A 90 4.49 11.87 -10.35
C CYS A 90 5.11 12.84 -11.37
N LYS A 91 6.38 13.21 -11.21
CA LYS A 91 7.07 14.10 -12.15
C LYS A 91 7.12 13.51 -13.56
N TRP A 92 7.48 12.23 -13.68
CA TRP A 92 7.52 11.53 -14.97
C TRP A 92 6.16 11.48 -15.66
N SER A 93 5.08 11.30 -14.88
CA SER A 93 3.71 11.30 -15.39
C SER A 93 3.10 12.70 -15.62
N GLY A 94 3.90 13.77 -15.51
CA GLY A 94 3.42 15.15 -15.66
C GLY A 94 2.53 15.64 -14.51
N LYS A 95 2.63 15.00 -13.34
CA LYS A 95 1.86 15.27 -12.12
C LYS A 95 2.78 15.70 -10.97
N ARG A 96 2.21 15.86 -9.77
CA ARG A 96 2.92 16.06 -8.51
C ARG A 96 2.23 15.31 -7.38
N LEU A 97 2.95 15.09 -6.27
CA LEU A 97 2.32 14.69 -5.02
C LEU A 97 1.39 15.80 -4.52
N LEU A 98 0.29 15.39 -3.90
CA LEU A 98 -0.59 16.32 -3.19
C LEU A 98 0.15 16.86 -1.96
N THR A 99 -0.15 18.09 -1.60
CA THR A 99 0.17 18.58 -0.26
C THR A 99 -0.73 17.86 0.76
N GLU A 100 -0.34 17.88 2.04
CA GLU A 100 -1.16 17.30 3.11
C GLU A 100 -2.58 17.91 3.13
N ALA A 101 -2.69 19.23 2.97
CA ALA A 101 -3.97 19.93 2.94
C ALA A 101 -4.84 19.52 1.73
N GLU A 102 -4.25 19.36 0.55
CA GLU A 102 -4.97 18.88 -0.64
C GLU A 102 -5.42 17.43 -0.49
N TRP A 103 -4.56 16.59 0.10
CA TRP A 103 -4.89 15.19 0.39
C TRP A 103 -6.05 15.10 1.37
N GLU A 104 -6.01 15.85 2.47
CA GLU A 104 -7.10 15.89 3.45
C GLU A 104 -8.39 16.43 2.84
N TYR A 105 -8.31 17.51 2.06
CA TYR A 105 -9.48 18.08 1.38
C TYR A 105 -10.14 17.06 0.44
N ALA A 106 -9.35 16.31 -0.32
CA ALA A 106 -9.85 15.24 -1.18
C ALA A 106 -10.46 14.08 -0.38
N CYS A 107 -9.81 13.64 0.69
CA CYS A 107 -10.31 12.59 1.59
C CYS A 107 -11.61 12.99 2.28
N ARG A 108 -11.79 14.26 2.64
CA ARG A 108 -13.02 14.78 3.26
C ARG A 108 -14.18 14.92 2.28
N ALA A 109 -13.90 15.12 0.99
CA ALA A 109 -14.88 15.30 -0.08
C ALA A 109 -16.06 16.22 0.28
N GLY A 110 -15.74 17.38 0.86
CA GLY A 110 -16.74 18.39 1.25
C GLY A 110 -17.42 18.15 2.60
N LEU A 111 -17.17 17.02 3.28
CA LEU A 111 -17.64 16.82 4.65
C LEU A 111 -16.79 17.62 5.64
N LYS A 112 -17.46 18.44 6.44
CA LYS A 112 -16.83 19.21 7.53
C LYS A 112 -16.91 18.45 8.84
N SER A 113 -15.81 18.42 9.58
CA SER A 113 -15.74 17.86 10.94
C SER A 113 -16.31 16.45 11.03
N ARG A 114 -15.81 15.55 10.17
CA ARG A 114 -16.10 14.11 10.21
C ARG A 114 -14.84 13.32 10.53
N LEU A 115 -15.02 12.21 11.24
CA LEU A 115 -13.95 11.30 11.63
C LEU A 115 -13.40 10.52 10.43
N PHE A 116 -14.30 10.04 9.56
CA PHE A 116 -13.97 9.26 8.38
C PHE A 116 -14.42 10.00 7.11
N PRO A 117 -13.85 9.64 5.94
CA PRO A 117 -14.33 10.13 4.65
C PRO A 117 -15.84 10.00 4.49
N TRP A 118 -16.47 8.95 5.06
CA TRP A 118 -17.89 8.65 4.94
C TRP A 118 -18.76 9.07 6.13
N GLY A 119 -18.22 9.79 7.11
CA GLY A 119 -18.96 10.28 8.26
C GLY A 119 -18.35 9.87 9.59
N ASN A 120 -19.19 9.76 10.64
CA ASN A 120 -18.73 9.49 11.99
C ASN A 120 -18.94 8.05 12.47
N ASN A 121 -19.74 7.27 11.73
CA ASN A 121 -19.91 5.86 12.00
C ASN A 121 -18.87 5.07 11.20
N TRP A 122 -18.12 4.20 11.87
CA TRP A 122 -17.12 3.34 11.25
C TRP A 122 -17.75 2.42 10.19
N ALA A 123 -18.77 1.66 10.58
CA ALA A 123 -19.47 0.70 9.73
C ALA A 123 -20.94 1.10 9.55
N PRO A 124 -21.24 2.15 8.75
CA PRO A 124 -22.62 2.54 8.49
C PRO A 124 -23.35 1.36 7.84
N LYS A 125 -24.49 0.97 8.42
CA LYS A 125 -25.28 -0.22 8.01
C LYS A 125 -24.53 -1.56 8.13
N GLY A 126 -23.46 -1.61 8.93
CA GLY A 126 -22.63 -2.82 9.06
C GLY A 126 -21.74 -3.09 7.85
N GLU A 127 -21.61 -2.13 6.92
CA GLU A 127 -20.74 -2.25 5.75
C GLU A 127 -19.32 -1.77 6.08
N THR A 128 -18.32 -2.59 5.74
CA THR A 128 -16.91 -2.18 5.80
C THR A 128 -16.59 -1.21 4.67
N ARG A 129 -15.87 -0.12 5.00
CA ARG A 129 -15.56 0.98 4.06
C ARG A 129 -14.06 1.31 3.91
N ALA A 130 -13.21 0.54 4.57
CA ALA A 130 -11.78 0.58 4.40
C ALA A 130 -11.19 -0.79 4.74
N ASN A 131 -10.06 -1.11 4.11
CA ASN A 131 -9.25 -2.25 4.48
C ASN A 131 -8.36 -1.87 5.66
N ILE A 132 -8.56 -2.51 6.81
CA ILE A 132 -7.76 -2.33 8.02
C ILE A 132 -7.54 -3.68 8.73
N TRP A 133 -6.91 -3.66 9.90
CA TRP A 133 -6.78 -4.87 10.70
C TRP A 133 -8.00 -5.09 11.60
N GLU A 134 -8.66 -6.24 11.47
CA GLU A 134 -9.63 -6.72 12.45
C GLU A 134 -9.09 -7.89 13.28
N GLY A 135 -9.40 -7.90 14.58
CA GLY A 135 -8.91 -8.91 15.52
C GLY A 135 -7.74 -8.43 16.38
N LYS A 136 -6.87 -9.35 16.80
CA LYS A 136 -5.79 -9.08 17.75
C LYS A 136 -4.48 -8.84 17.02
N PHE A 137 -4.18 -7.59 16.71
CA PHE A 137 -2.89 -7.21 16.13
C PHE A 137 -1.71 -7.55 17.07
N PRO A 138 -0.56 -8.05 16.56
CA PRO A 138 -0.27 -8.50 15.19
C PRO A 138 -0.51 -10.01 14.98
N VAL A 139 -1.20 -10.69 15.90
CA VAL A 139 -1.27 -12.16 15.97
C VAL A 139 -2.36 -12.75 15.09
N THR A 140 -3.52 -12.08 15.00
CA THR A 140 -4.68 -12.60 14.27
C THR A 140 -5.38 -11.46 13.54
N ASN A 141 -5.39 -11.56 12.21
CA ASN A 141 -6.24 -10.75 11.34
C ASN A 141 -7.43 -11.61 10.89
N THR A 142 -8.66 -11.22 11.24
CA THR A 142 -9.88 -11.95 10.87
C THR A 142 -10.34 -11.67 9.44
N ALA A 143 -9.81 -10.62 8.80
CA ALA A 143 -10.20 -10.18 7.45
C ALA A 143 -11.73 -10.02 7.32
N GLU A 144 -12.36 -9.37 8.30
CA GLU A 144 -13.79 -9.07 8.26
C GLU A 144 -14.12 -8.08 7.14
N ASP A 145 -13.14 -7.28 6.73
CA ASP A 145 -13.17 -6.42 5.55
C ASP A 145 -12.98 -7.17 4.20
N GLY A 146 -12.67 -8.47 4.25
CA GLY A 146 -12.42 -9.33 3.09
C GLY A 146 -10.95 -9.47 2.67
N TYR A 147 -10.00 -8.82 3.35
CA TYR A 147 -8.60 -8.76 2.93
C TYR A 147 -7.61 -8.85 4.11
N VAL A 148 -6.77 -9.89 4.12
CA VAL A 148 -5.66 -9.99 5.11
C VAL A 148 -4.53 -9.00 4.79
N GLY A 149 -4.30 -8.74 3.50
CA GLY A 149 -3.23 -7.89 2.99
C GLY A 149 -3.79 -6.67 2.26
N THR A 150 -3.15 -6.25 1.16
CA THR A 150 -3.71 -5.19 0.32
C THR A 150 -5.02 -5.63 -0.34
N ALA A 151 -5.86 -4.65 -0.68
CA ALA A 151 -7.08 -4.86 -1.48
C ALA A 151 -6.98 -4.11 -2.82
N PRO A 152 -7.79 -4.47 -3.83
CA PRO A 152 -7.89 -3.70 -5.05
C PRO A 152 -8.19 -2.24 -4.74
N VAL A 153 -7.43 -1.36 -5.37
CA VAL A 153 -7.57 0.10 -5.36
C VAL A 153 -8.98 0.65 -5.60
N SER A 154 -9.88 -0.14 -6.17
CA SER A 154 -11.23 0.26 -6.52
C SER A 154 -12.33 -0.24 -5.58
N ILE A 155 -11.99 -1.02 -4.56
CA ILE A 155 -12.99 -1.81 -3.85
C ILE A 155 -13.85 -0.99 -2.87
N PHE A 156 -13.30 0.02 -2.20
CA PHE A 156 -14.00 0.84 -1.20
C PHE A 156 -14.43 2.22 -1.72
N PHE A 157 -14.59 2.37 -3.04
CA PHE A 157 -14.91 3.66 -3.68
C PHE A 157 -16.23 4.23 -3.16
N TYR A 158 -16.13 5.25 -2.30
CA TYR A 158 -17.24 6.20 -2.17
C TYR A 158 -16.87 7.68 -2.28
N ILE A 159 -15.62 8.12 -2.06
CA ILE A 159 -15.46 9.55 -1.64
C ILE A 159 -14.30 10.33 -2.27
N CYS A 160 -13.19 9.73 -2.71
CA CYS A 160 -11.97 10.52 -2.97
C CYS A 160 -11.83 11.21 -4.36
N MET A 161 -12.70 10.94 -5.34
CA MET A 161 -12.39 11.25 -6.76
C MET A 161 -13.04 12.48 -7.40
N LYS A 162 -13.77 13.33 -6.67
CA LYS A 162 -14.37 14.52 -7.30
C LYS A 162 -13.40 15.69 -7.60
N LEU A 163 -12.08 15.54 -7.42
CA LEU A 163 -11.13 16.66 -7.52
C LEU A 163 -9.89 16.38 -8.39
N ALA A 164 -9.90 15.34 -9.21
CA ALA A 164 -8.73 14.96 -10.01
C ALA A 164 -8.94 15.06 -11.53
N ASP A 165 -9.89 15.90 -11.96
CA ASP A 165 -10.08 16.33 -13.35
C ASP A 165 -9.77 17.83 -13.50
#